data_AF-A0A2J6XKR5-F1
#
_entry.id   AF-A0A2J6XKR5-F1
#
_cell.length_a   1.000
_cell.length_b   1.000
_cell.length_c   1.000
_cell.angle_alpha   90.00
_cell.angle_beta   90.00
_cell.angle_gamma   90.00
#
_symmetry.space_group_name_H-M   'P 1'
#
loop_
_entity.id
_entity.type
_entity.pdbx_description
1 polymer ?
#
loop_
_entity_poly.entity_id
_entity_poly.type
_entity_poly.pdbx_seq_one_letter_code
_entity_poly.pdbx_strand_id
1 'polypeptide(L)'
;MRIALVYDEGQNLKPLDEGEILAIIDEEQEVVEQYENPGFKIGKDVTMDAIIQLGAQAIIVKHGYLDQKSYDLSKGHLAYMLIDQYNTLTEIIENLDDVKSLAVEELNGL
;
A
#
# COMPACT_ATOMS: atom_id res chain seq x y z
N MET A 1 -2.24 -5.91 12.81
CA MET A 1 -1.34 -5.10 11.96
C MET A 1 -2.17 -4.39 10.90
N ARG A 2 -1.84 -3.13 10.59
CA ARG A 2 -2.57 -2.31 9.61
C ARG A 2 -1.76 -2.18 8.33
N ILE A 3 -2.29 -2.67 7.21
CA ILE A 3 -1.56 -2.78 5.93
C ILE A 3 -2.27 -1.94 4.88
N ALA A 4 -1.56 -0.96 4.31
CA ALA A 4 -2.10 -0.08 3.28
C ALA A 4 -1.87 -0.63 1.86
N LEU A 5 -2.83 -0.39 0.98
CA LEU A 5 -2.69 -0.59 -0.46
C LEU A 5 -3.60 0.35 -1.24
N VAL A 6 -3.29 0.58 -2.51
CA VAL A 6 -4.05 1.47 -3.40
C VAL A 6 -4.52 0.70 -4.63
N TYR A 7 -5.79 0.84 -4.98
CA TYR A 7 -6.38 0.18 -6.13
C TYR A 7 -7.39 1.07 -6.88
N ASP A 8 -7.73 0.64 -8.10
CA ASP A 8 -8.74 1.30 -8.94
C ASP A 8 -10.17 0.80 -8.69
N GLU A 9 -11.19 1.42 -9.29
CA GLU A 9 -12.58 0.94 -9.18
C GLU A 9 -12.77 -0.53 -9.59
N GLY A 10 -11.88 -1.06 -10.43
CA GLY A 10 -11.82 -2.47 -10.82
C GLY A 10 -11.10 -3.38 -9.82
N GLN A 11 -10.75 -2.84 -8.66
CA GLN A 11 -9.97 -3.47 -7.58
C GLN A 11 -8.56 -3.91 -8.01
N ASN A 12 -8.00 -3.34 -9.08
CA ASN A 12 -6.64 -3.62 -9.50
C ASN A 12 -5.67 -2.74 -8.71
N LEU A 13 -4.62 -3.33 -8.17
CA LEU A 13 -3.54 -2.62 -7.49
C LEU A 13 -2.92 -1.59 -8.43
N LYS A 14 -2.67 -0.38 -7.92
CA LYS A 14 -2.13 0.76 -8.68
C LYS A 14 -0.99 1.45 -7.93
N PRO A 15 -0.18 2.24 -8.66
CA PRO A 15 0.65 3.27 -8.05
C PRO A 15 -0.16 4.20 -7.15
N LEU A 16 0.51 4.81 -6.17
CA LEU A 16 -0.16 5.57 -5.10
C LEU A 16 -0.98 6.77 -5.59
N ASP A 17 -0.66 7.32 -6.75
CA ASP A 17 -1.32 8.46 -7.38
C ASP A 17 -2.26 8.06 -8.53
N GLU A 18 -2.35 6.77 -8.84
CA GLU A 18 -3.12 6.24 -9.98
C GLU A 18 -4.35 5.41 -9.59
N GLY A 19 -4.49 5.03 -8.31
CA GLY A 19 -5.71 4.36 -7.82
C GLY A 19 -6.63 5.33 -7.09
N GLU A 20 -7.94 5.21 -7.31
CA GLU A 20 -8.96 6.04 -6.68
C GLU A 20 -9.16 5.70 -5.19
N ILE A 21 -8.81 4.48 -4.77
CA ILE A 21 -9.19 3.96 -3.46
C ILE A 21 -7.93 3.59 -2.67
N LEU A 22 -7.84 4.14 -1.46
CA LEU A 22 -6.87 3.75 -0.44
C LEU A 22 -7.57 2.79 0.53
N ALA A 23 -7.04 1.58 0.67
CA ALA A 23 -7.55 0.60 1.62
C ALA A 23 -6.54 0.30 2.72
N ILE A 24 -7.06 0.08 3.92
CA ILE A 24 -6.33 -0.40 5.08
C ILE A 24 -6.91 -1.75 5.47
N ILE A 25 -6.10 -2.80 5.34
CA ILE A 25 -6.40 -4.13 5.89
C ILE A 25 -6.04 -4.08 7.38
N ASP A 26 -7.04 -4.19 8.25
CA ASP A 26 -6.84 -4.28 9.70
C ASP A 26 -6.98 -5.74 10.13
N GLU A 27 -5.83 -6.39 10.37
CA GLU A 27 -5.79 -7.80 10.77
C GLU A 27 -6.34 -8.05 12.17
N GLU A 28 -6.33 -7.06 13.06
CA GLU A 28 -6.85 -7.26 14.43
C GLU A 28 -8.37 -7.24 14.44
N GLN A 29 -8.97 -6.42 13.58
CA GLN A 29 -10.42 -6.31 13.44
C GLN A 29 -11.01 -7.21 12.36
N GLU A 30 -10.16 -7.85 11.53
CA GLU A 30 -10.56 -8.66 10.38
C GLU A 30 -11.44 -7.88 9.38
N VAL A 31 -11.11 -6.61 9.15
CA VAL A 31 -11.85 -5.72 8.23
C VAL A 31 -10.93 -5.04 7.22
N VAL A 32 -11.53 -4.60 6.11
CA VAL A 32 -10.90 -3.73 5.11
C VAL A 32 -11.59 -2.38 5.15
N GLU A 33 -10.89 -1.38 5.69
CA GLU A 33 -11.33 0.02 5.67
C GLU A 33 -11.02 0.61 4.28
N GLN A 34 -11.95 1.37 3.70
CA GLN A 34 -11.78 1.98 2.38
C GLN A 34 -12.02 3.48 2.45
N TYR A 35 -11.12 4.23 1.82
CA TYR A 35 -11.12 5.69 1.78
C TYR A 35 -10.95 6.17 0.34
N GLU A 36 -11.46 7.36 0.05
CA GLU A 36 -11.05 8.08 -1.15
C GLU A 36 -9.55 8.40 -1.04
N ASN A 37 -8.79 8.08 -2.10
CA ASN A 37 -7.35 8.32 -2.09
C ASN A 37 -7.05 9.82 -2.30
N PRO A 38 -6.52 10.53 -1.29
CA PRO A 38 -6.29 11.96 -1.40
C PRO A 38 -5.16 12.34 -2.36
N GLY A 39 -4.29 11.40 -2.73
CA GLY A 39 -3.22 11.64 -3.71
C GLY A 39 -3.56 11.22 -5.13
N PHE A 40 -4.77 10.70 -5.39
CA PHE A 40 -5.20 10.32 -6.74
C PHE A 40 -5.12 11.52 -7.70
N LYS A 41 -4.33 11.39 -8.77
CA LYS A 41 -4.00 12.47 -9.73
C LYS A 41 -3.35 13.72 -9.14
N ILE A 42 -2.90 13.67 -7.89
CA ILE A 42 -2.25 14.78 -7.19
C ILE A 42 -0.78 14.45 -6.95
N GLY A 43 -0.47 13.29 -6.37
CA GLY A 43 0.89 12.86 -6.10
C GLY A 43 1.01 11.75 -5.07
N LYS A 44 2.03 10.90 -5.23
CA LYS A 44 2.30 9.73 -4.38
C LYS A 44 2.63 10.10 -2.94
N ASP A 45 3.26 11.26 -2.75
CA ASP A 45 3.61 11.82 -1.45
C ASP A 45 2.36 12.19 -0.61
N VAL A 46 1.30 12.67 -1.26
CA VAL A 46 0.02 12.98 -0.58
C VAL A 46 -0.66 11.70 -0.10
N THR A 47 -0.70 10.66 -0.95
CA THR A 47 -1.21 9.35 -0.56
C THR A 47 -0.39 8.74 0.58
N MET A 48 0.94 8.87 0.51
CA MET A 48 1.84 8.33 1.52
C MET A 48 1.67 9.01 2.88
N ASP A 49 1.53 10.34 2.90
CA ASP A 49 1.24 11.09 4.13
C ASP A 49 -0.09 10.62 4.76
N ALA A 50 -1.12 10.41 3.94
CA ALA A 50 -2.39 9.86 4.41
C ALA A 50 -2.26 8.44 4.99
N ILE A 51 -1.48 7.57 4.34
CA ILE A 51 -1.18 6.21 4.83
C ILE A 51 -0.54 6.26 6.23
N ILE A 52 0.43 7.15 6.43
CA ILE A 52 1.10 7.32 7.72
C ILE A 52 0.12 7.85 8.78
N GLN A 53 -0.69 8.85 8.44
CA GLN A 53 -1.70 9.43 9.35
C GLN A 53 -2.79 8.44 9.76
N LEU A 54 -3.16 7.51 8.88
CA LEU A 54 -4.09 6.41 9.16
C LEU A 54 -3.49 5.29 10.03
N GLY A 55 -2.22 5.43 10.43
CA GLY A 55 -1.54 4.49 11.31
C GLY A 55 -1.23 3.16 10.64
N ALA A 56 -1.09 3.14 9.32
CA ALA A 56 -0.56 1.97 8.63
C ALA A 56 0.85 1.64 9.15
N GLN A 57 1.15 0.35 9.22
CA GLN A 57 2.44 -0.17 9.65
C GLN A 57 3.21 -0.79 8.48
N ALA A 58 2.51 -1.11 7.39
CA ALA A 58 3.12 -1.55 6.16
C ALA A 58 2.33 -1.10 4.94
N ILE A 59 2.96 -1.21 3.77
CA ILE A 59 2.34 -0.93 2.49
C ILE A 59 2.64 -2.04 1.48
N ILE A 60 1.61 -2.44 0.74
CA ILE A 60 1.73 -3.38 -0.38
C ILE A 60 1.82 -2.59 -1.68
N VAL A 61 2.87 -2.86 -2.46
CA VAL A 61 3.14 -2.17 -3.73
C VAL A 61 3.82 -3.12 -4.72
N LYS A 62 3.83 -2.77 -6.01
CA LYS A 62 4.66 -3.44 -7.02
C LYS A 62 5.95 -2.66 -7.27
N HIS A 63 6.91 -3.31 -7.94
CA HIS A 63 8.09 -2.63 -8.46
C HIS A 63 7.71 -1.40 -9.30
N GLY A 64 8.38 -0.27 -9.05
CA GLY A 64 8.13 1.02 -9.71
C GLY A 64 6.88 1.79 -9.24
N TYR A 65 6.10 1.26 -8.29
CA TYR A 65 4.90 1.96 -7.80
C TYR A 65 5.25 3.06 -6.80
N LEU A 66 6.32 2.87 -6.03
CA LEU A 66 6.93 3.89 -5.19
C LEU A 66 8.00 4.65 -5.94
N ASP A 67 8.10 5.95 -5.67
CA ASP A 67 9.26 6.76 -6.05
C ASP A 67 10.15 7.04 -4.81
N GLN A 68 11.35 7.55 -5.05
CA GLN A 68 12.30 7.88 -3.98
C GLN A 68 11.70 8.85 -2.95
N LYS A 69 10.90 9.83 -3.41
CA LYS A 69 10.30 10.85 -2.54
C LYS A 69 9.32 10.23 -1.53
N SER A 70 8.45 9.35 -1.99
CA SER A 70 7.44 8.69 -1.15
C SER A 70 8.08 7.65 -0.23
N TYR A 71 9.12 6.97 -0.70
CA TYR A 71 9.92 6.08 0.13
C TYR A 71 10.63 6.86 1.25
N ASP A 72 11.32 7.96 0.94
CA ASP A 72 12.01 8.78 1.94
C ASP A 72 11.07 9.32 3.02
N LEU A 73 9.82 9.65 2.65
CA LEU A 73 8.78 10.12 3.57
C LEU A 73 8.33 9.02 4.55
N SER A 74 8.29 7.76 4.09
CA SER A 74 7.75 6.62 4.84
C SER A 74 8.81 5.76 5.52
N LYS A 75 10.09 5.94 5.15
CA LYS A 75 11.19 5.13 5.66
C LYS A 75 11.25 5.23 7.19
N GLY A 76 11.25 4.08 7.85
CA GLY A 76 11.25 3.97 9.32
C GLY A 76 9.87 4.12 9.97
N HIS A 77 8.83 4.40 9.19
CA HIS A 77 7.42 4.38 9.63
C HIS A 77 6.67 3.15 9.11
N LEU A 78 7.03 2.66 7.91
CA LEU A 78 6.37 1.55 7.25
C LEU A 78 7.35 0.42 6.90
N ALA A 79 6.88 -0.82 7.00
CA ALA A 79 7.43 -1.94 6.25
C ALA A 79 6.86 -1.99 4.83
N TYR A 80 7.60 -2.57 3.90
CA TYR A 80 7.26 -2.63 2.48
C TYR A 80 7.06 -4.09 2.06
N MET A 81 5.92 -4.38 1.44
CA MET A 81 5.61 -5.69 0.88
C MET A 81 5.58 -5.54 -0.65
N LEU A 82 6.72 -5.87 -1.27
CA LEU A 82 6.88 -5.74 -2.71
C LEU A 82 6.38 -7.02 -3.39
N ILE A 83 5.27 -6.93 -4.13
CA ILE A 83 4.61 -8.08 -4.75
C ILE A 83 4.56 -7.94 -6.27
N ASP A 84 4.75 -9.06 -6.97
CA ASP A 84 4.61 -9.11 -8.44
C ASP A 84 3.42 -9.98 -8.87
N GLN A 85 3.10 -11.01 -8.09
CA GLN A 85 2.20 -12.11 -8.46
C GLN A 85 0.70 -11.82 -8.36
N TYR A 86 0.28 -10.92 -7.45
CA TYR A 86 -1.13 -10.57 -7.27
C TYR A 86 -1.43 -9.20 -7.86
N ASN A 87 -2.58 -9.05 -8.50
CA ASN A 87 -2.98 -7.83 -9.19
C ASN A 87 -4.21 -7.19 -8.57
N THR A 88 -5.00 -7.94 -7.81
CA THR A 88 -6.28 -7.45 -7.27
C THR A 88 -6.34 -7.49 -5.75
N LEU A 89 -7.20 -6.65 -5.17
CA LEU A 89 -7.47 -6.67 -3.72
C LEU A 89 -7.86 -8.07 -3.23
N THR A 90 -8.76 -8.74 -3.95
CA THR A 90 -9.23 -10.09 -3.60
C THR A 90 -8.09 -11.11 -3.54
N GLU A 91 -7.23 -11.15 -4.57
CA GLU A 91 -6.08 -12.06 -4.61
C GLU A 91 -5.13 -11.81 -3.43
N ILE A 92 -4.90 -10.54 -3.08
CA ILE A 92 -4.04 -10.16 -1.95
C ILE A 92 -4.63 -10.63 -0.63
N ILE A 93 -5.93 -10.43 -0.41
CA ILE A 93 -6.61 -10.87 0.82
C ILE A 93 -6.57 -12.38 0.96
N GLU A 94 -6.86 -13.12 -0.12
CA GLU A 94 -6.85 -14.59 -0.12
C GLU A 94 -5.45 -15.18 0.13
N ASN A 95 -4.39 -14.41 -0.14
CA ASN A 95 -3.00 -14.84 0.01
C ASN A 95 -2.21 -13.93 0.97
N LEU A 96 -2.88 -13.33 1.96
CA LEU A 96 -2.30 -12.30 2.82
C LEU A 96 -1.08 -12.81 3.60
N ASP A 97 -1.09 -14.06 4.04
CA ASP A 97 0.05 -14.67 4.75
C ASP A 97 1.32 -14.74 3.87
N ASP A 98 1.16 -15.07 2.59
CA ASP A 98 2.27 -15.08 1.64
C ASP A 98 2.79 -13.66 1.40
N VAL A 99 1.89 -12.68 1.25
CA VAL A 99 2.25 -11.26 1.06
C VAL A 99 3.01 -10.71 2.26
N LYS A 100 2.55 -10.99 3.49
CA LYS A 100 3.20 -10.55 4.73
C LYS A 100 4.60 -11.12 4.90
N SER A 101 4.86 -12.33 4.40
CA SER A 101 6.18 -12.95 4.48
C SER A 101 7.26 -12.18 3.70
N LEU A 102 6.85 -11.29 2.78
CA LEU A 102 7.73 -10.45 1.96
C LEU A 102 8.04 -9.09 2.60
N ALA A 103 7.53 -8.81 3.80
CA ALA A 103 7.73 -7.53 4.46
C ALA A 103 9.22 -7.24 4.74
N VAL A 104 9.68 -6.08 4.30
CA VAL A 104 11.04 -5.57 4.56
C VAL A 104 10.98 -4.15 5.11
N GLU A 105 11.91 -3.80 6.00
CA GLU A 105 12.00 -2.46 6.59
C GLU A 105 12.60 -1.43 5.62
N GLU A 106 13.42 -1.89 4.68
CA GLU A 106 14.08 -1.04 3.69
C GLU A 106 14.06 -1.67 2.29
N LEU A 107 13.80 -0.83 1.28
CA LEU A 107 13.83 -1.23 -0.13
C LEU A 107 15.23 -0.98 -0.70
N ASN A 108 15.81 -2.03 -1.32
CA ASN A 108 17.09 -1.93 -2.03
C ASN A 108 16.81 -1.82 -3.54
N GLY A 109 16.84 -0.60 -4.07
CA GLY A 109 16.59 -0.34 -5.50
C GLY A 109 15.11 -0.09 -5.79
N LEU A 110 14.71 1.19 -5.81
CA LEU A 110 13.39 1.67 -6.20
C LEU A 110 13.28 1.84 -7.72
#